data_AF-A0A383BTC9-F1
#
_entry.id   AF-A0A383BTC9-F1
#
_cell.length_a   1.000
_cell.length_b   1.000
_cell.length_c   1.000
_cell.angle_alpha   90.00
_cell.angle_beta   90.00
_cell.angle_gamma   90.00
#
_symmetry.space_group_name_H-M   'P 1'
#
loop_
_entity.id
_entity.type
_entity.pdbx_description
1 polymer ?
#
loop_
_entity_poly.entity_id
_entity_poly.type
_entity_poly.pdbx_seq_one_letter_code
_entity_poly.pdbx_strand_id
1 'polypeptide(L)'
;KTDLFPDEIYVFTPQGDIKKLPKGATALDFAYAVHSDVGNQCVGAKIEHELAPLHQTLSNGNHVEILTARSARPTPLWLNYVVTGKARAAIGTYLKNQHESDAIRLGRQLLERALKAVGLTTRLKTQQKVQLLGQLGRDDWNELLADIGAGRRLPMVVARQLLPEGRAPEKSDSAAPLPIKGVEGMSISYGRCCRPIPGDRILGLFSTGRGIVIHNAACPNVIEQGKRTDNWFSVAWAADVKGD
;
A
#
# COMPACT_ATOMS: atom_id res chain seq x y z
N LYS A 1 29.05 -8.14 44.08
CA LYS A 1 29.27 -7.49 42.77
C LYS A 1 28.00 -6.70 42.48
N THR A 2 28.05 -5.38 42.64
CA THR A 2 26.88 -4.50 42.73
C THR A 2 26.48 -4.06 41.32
N ASP A 3 25.23 -4.32 40.92
CA ASP A 3 24.69 -3.89 39.62
C ASP A 3 24.58 -2.36 39.62
N LEU A 4 25.38 -1.69 38.79
CA LEU A 4 25.52 -0.23 38.79
C LEU A 4 24.34 0.49 38.11
N PHE A 5 23.44 -0.24 37.42
CA PHE A 5 22.24 0.30 36.76
C PHE A 5 21.12 -0.76 36.77
N PRO A 6 20.10 -0.67 37.64
CA PRO A 6 19.14 -1.77 37.87
C PRO A 6 18.23 -2.09 36.67
N ASP A 7 18.15 -1.19 35.69
CA ASP A 7 17.25 -1.26 34.53
C ASP A 7 17.96 -1.58 33.21
N GLU A 8 19.28 -1.83 33.25
CA GLU A 8 20.10 -2.00 32.04
C GLU A 8 20.92 -3.28 32.12
N ILE A 9 21.12 -3.92 30.97
CA ILE A 9 21.96 -5.11 30.82
C ILE A 9 23.08 -4.82 29.81
N TYR A 10 24.23 -5.44 30.04
CA TYR A 10 25.39 -5.37 29.17
C TYR A 10 25.62 -6.75 28.54
N VAL A 11 25.62 -6.81 27.22
CA VAL A 11 25.75 -8.05 26.44
C VAL A 11 26.93 -7.95 25.50
N PHE A 12 27.65 -9.06 25.33
CA PHE A 12 28.86 -9.14 24.53
C PHE A 12 28.57 -9.64 23.11
N THR A 13 29.19 -8.99 22.12
CA THR A 13 29.26 -9.51 20.75
C THR A 13 30.32 -10.62 20.66
N PRO A 14 30.33 -11.43 19.57
CA PRO A 14 31.38 -12.43 19.37
C PRO A 14 32.79 -11.83 19.27
N GLN A 15 32.90 -10.54 18.94
CA GLN A 15 34.15 -9.80 18.86
C GLN A 15 34.59 -9.19 20.20
N GLY A 16 33.79 -9.33 21.25
CA GLY A 16 34.06 -8.79 22.59
C GLY A 16 33.55 -7.36 22.82
N ASP A 17 32.83 -6.77 21.86
CA ASP A 17 32.22 -5.45 22.05
C ASP A 17 31.03 -5.54 23.01
N ILE A 18 30.83 -4.49 23.81
CA ILE A 18 29.71 -4.43 24.75
C ILE A 18 28.56 -3.63 24.15
N LYS A 19 27.37 -4.23 24.11
CA LYS A 19 26.11 -3.55 23.81
C LYS A 19 25.31 -3.37 25.09
N LYS A 20 24.84 -2.13 25.26
CA LYS A 20 23.97 -1.72 26.35
C LYS A 20 22.52 -1.80 25.90
N LEU A 21 21.68 -2.53 26.64
CA LEU A 21 20.25 -2.73 26.35
C LEU A 21 19.42 -2.54 27.63
N PRO A 22 18.13 -2.21 27.52
CA PRO A 22 17.24 -2.23 28.69
C PRO A 22 17.03 -3.66 29.17
N LYS A 23 16.78 -3.81 30.47
CA LYS A 23 16.38 -5.08 31.07
C LYS A 23 15.12 -5.61 30.38
N GLY A 24 15.10 -6.92 30.10
CA GLY A 24 14.02 -7.56 29.35
C GLY A 24 14.24 -7.57 27.83
N ALA A 25 15.26 -6.90 27.30
CA ALA A 25 15.59 -6.95 25.88
C ALA A 25 15.84 -8.39 25.40
N THR A 26 15.41 -8.67 24.18
CA THR A 26 15.49 -9.99 23.57
C THR A 26 16.73 -10.15 22.67
N ALA A 27 17.03 -11.37 22.26
CA ALA A 27 18.04 -11.64 21.22
C ALA A 27 17.79 -10.83 19.94
N LEU A 28 16.51 -10.63 19.57
CA LEU A 28 16.15 -9.79 18.42
C LEU A 28 16.43 -8.29 18.65
N ASP A 29 16.21 -7.78 19.87
CA ASP A 29 16.60 -6.41 20.23
C ASP A 29 18.12 -6.22 20.10
N PHE A 30 18.90 -7.20 20.53
CA PHE A 30 20.36 -7.18 20.36
C PHE A 30 20.76 -7.17 18.89
N ALA A 31 20.11 -7.95 18.02
CA ALA A 31 20.38 -7.93 16.58
C ALA A 31 20.21 -6.52 15.98
N TYR A 32 19.13 -5.80 16.32
CA TYR A 32 18.90 -4.42 15.88
C TYR A 32 19.82 -3.40 16.59
N ALA A 33 20.31 -3.70 17.78
CA ALA A 33 21.31 -2.89 18.46
C ALA A 33 22.69 -2.98 17.78
N VAL A 34 23.05 -4.16 17.26
CA VAL A 34 24.24 -4.36 16.41
C VAL A 34 24.07 -3.59 15.10
N HIS A 35 23.07 -3.93 14.29
CA HIS A 35 22.77 -3.21 13.05
C HIS A 35 21.36 -3.54 12.54
N SER A 36 20.71 -2.60 11.86
CA SER A 36 19.37 -2.85 11.28
C SER A 36 19.37 -3.98 10.26
N ASP A 37 20.42 -4.14 9.44
CA ASP A 37 20.52 -5.25 8.48
C ASP A 37 20.72 -6.61 9.15
N VAL A 38 21.45 -6.65 10.26
CA VAL A 38 21.60 -7.88 11.07
C VAL A 38 20.25 -8.27 11.66
N GLY A 39 19.52 -7.29 12.21
CA GLY A 39 18.14 -7.48 12.66
C GLY A 39 17.21 -7.96 11.54
N ASN A 40 17.22 -7.30 10.38
CA ASN A 40 16.36 -7.62 9.24
C ASN A 40 16.62 -9.00 8.65
N GLN A 41 17.88 -9.47 8.70
CA GLN A 41 18.30 -10.77 8.18
C GLN A 41 18.35 -11.85 9.27
N CYS A 42 17.86 -11.58 10.48
CA CYS A 42 17.96 -12.49 11.61
C CYS A 42 17.08 -13.74 11.41
N VAL A 43 17.66 -14.93 11.61
CA VAL A 43 16.95 -16.23 11.59
C VAL A 43 16.98 -16.95 12.93
N GLY A 44 17.96 -16.63 13.78
CA GLY A 44 18.14 -17.24 15.09
C GLY A 44 19.24 -16.54 15.86
N ALA A 45 19.48 -16.98 17.09
CA ALA A 45 20.60 -16.52 17.90
C ALA A 45 21.28 -17.72 18.56
N LYS A 46 22.53 -17.52 18.98
CA LYS A 46 23.16 -18.34 20.00
C LYS A 46 23.45 -17.47 21.22
N ILE A 47 23.15 -17.97 22.39
CA ILE A 47 23.44 -17.34 23.67
C ILE A 47 24.33 -18.31 24.44
N GLU A 48 25.52 -17.87 24.85
CA GLU A 48 26.51 -18.75 25.48
C GLU A 48 26.83 -20.00 24.64
N HIS A 49 26.91 -19.84 23.31
CA HIS A 49 27.15 -20.90 22.32
C HIS A 49 26.00 -21.91 22.11
N GLU A 50 24.88 -21.78 22.84
CA GLU A 50 23.69 -22.62 22.65
C GLU A 50 22.65 -21.93 21.76
N LEU A 51 21.97 -22.69 20.90
CA LEU A 51 20.91 -22.16 20.04
C LEU A 51 19.73 -21.64 20.88
N ALA A 52 19.31 -20.42 20.61
CA ALA A 52 18.23 -19.75 21.31
C ALA A 52 17.21 -19.11 20.35
N PRO A 53 15.92 -19.05 20.73
CA PRO A 53 14.91 -18.39 19.92
C PRO A 53 15.07 -16.86 19.97
N LEU A 54 14.56 -16.17 18.95
CA LEU A 54 14.67 -14.71 18.81
C LEU A 54 14.02 -13.90 19.93
N HIS A 55 12.99 -14.46 20.57
CA HIS A 55 12.27 -13.83 21.68
C HIS A 55 12.91 -14.11 23.05
N GLN A 56 14.00 -14.90 23.11
CA GLN A 56 14.68 -15.18 24.36
C GLN A 56 15.21 -13.89 24.97
N THR A 57 14.84 -13.62 26.23
CA THR A 57 15.34 -12.48 27.00
C THR A 57 16.81 -12.65 27.36
N LEU A 58 17.57 -11.57 27.26
CA LEU A 58 18.99 -11.52 27.56
C LEU A 58 19.24 -11.14 29.02
N SER A 59 20.34 -11.65 29.57
CA SER A 59 20.83 -11.34 30.91
C SER A 59 22.16 -10.59 30.86
N ASN A 60 22.48 -9.90 31.95
CA ASN A 60 23.75 -9.18 32.06
C ASN A 60 24.93 -10.15 31.93
N GLY A 61 25.88 -9.81 31.08
CA GLY A 61 27.07 -10.61 30.79
C GLY A 61 26.92 -11.68 29.71
N ASN A 62 25.75 -11.83 29.07
CA ASN A 62 25.59 -12.84 28.02
C ASN A 62 26.47 -12.57 26.79
N HIS A 63 27.03 -13.64 26.21
CA HIS A 63 27.63 -13.62 24.88
C HIS A 63 26.59 -14.03 23.84
N VAL A 64 26.31 -13.14 22.90
CA VAL A 64 25.23 -13.31 21.92
C VAL A 64 25.80 -13.28 20.50
N GLU A 65 25.57 -14.35 19.76
CA GLU A 65 25.86 -14.47 18.33
C GLU A 65 24.54 -14.47 17.55
N ILE A 66 24.39 -13.59 16.56
CA ILE A 66 23.18 -13.54 15.72
C ILE A 66 23.42 -14.34 14.44
N LEU A 67 22.50 -15.25 14.15
CA LEU A 67 22.49 -16.02 12.91
C LEU A 67 21.68 -15.25 11.86
N THR A 68 22.29 -14.98 10.71
CA THR A 68 21.66 -14.21 9.62
C THR A 68 21.54 -14.98 8.32
N ALA A 69 20.47 -14.75 7.55
CA ALA A 69 20.31 -15.26 6.20
C ALA A 69 19.81 -14.18 5.22
N ARG A 70 20.31 -14.18 3.99
CA ARG A 70 19.93 -13.18 2.96
C ARG A 70 18.44 -13.22 2.59
N SER A 71 17.78 -14.35 2.76
CA SER A 71 16.35 -14.55 2.51
C SER A 71 15.46 -14.15 3.68
N ALA A 72 16.04 -13.97 4.88
CA ALA A 72 15.28 -13.63 6.08
C ALA A 72 14.79 -12.19 6.02
N ARG A 73 13.56 -11.98 6.49
CA ARG A 73 12.85 -10.71 6.41
C ARG A 73 12.05 -10.52 7.70
N PRO A 74 11.92 -9.29 8.21
CA PRO A 74 11.04 -9.00 9.32
C PRO A 74 9.61 -9.47 9.05
N THR A 75 8.97 -9.96 10.10
CA THR A 75 7.55 -10.34 10.08
C THR A 75 6.78 -9.53 11.11
N PRO A 76 5.47 -9.30 10.95
CA PRO A 76 4.66 -8.59 11.95
C PRO A 76 4.75 -9.19 13.35
N LEU A 77 4.94 -10.52 13.44
CA LEU A 77 5.09 -11.26 14.70
C LEU A 77 6.28 -10.75 15.54
N TRP A 78 7.34 -10.23 14.91
CA TRP A 78 8.51 -9.73 15.61
C TRP A 78 8.23 -8.50 16.48
N LEU A 79 7.18 -7.73 16.18
CA LEU A 79 6.74 -6.60 17.00
C LEU A 79 6.27 -7.02 18.40
N ASN A 80 5.93 -8.31 18.58
CA ASN A 80 5.56 -8.91 19.86
C ASN A 80 6.79 -9.36 20.67
N TYR A 81 7.97 -9.47 20.04
CA TYR A 81 9.20 -9.94 20.67
C TYR A 81 10.07 -8.77 21.13
N VAL A 82 10.14 -7.71 20.32
CA VAL A 82 11.05 -6.60 20.58
C VAL A 82 10.54 -5.66 21.67
N VAL A 83 11.43 -5.32 22.59
CA VAL A 83 11.19 -4.39 23.69
C VAL A 83 11.67 -2.98 23.33
N THR A 84 12.77 -2.87 22.59
CA THR A 84 13.42 -1.57 22.33
C THR A 84 12.68 -0.74 21.28
N GLY A 85 12.63 0.58 21.50
CA GLY A 85 12.06 1.53 20.54
C GLY A 85 12.79 1.52 19.19
N LYS A 86 14.12 1.33 19.19
CA LYS A 86 14.94 1.22 17.98
C LYS A 86 14.52 0.04 17.11
N ALA A 87 14.43 -1.16 17.69
CA ALA A 87 14.03 -2.36 16.95
C ALA A 87 12.59 -2.25 16.43
N ARG A 88 11.67 -1.78 17.28
CA ARG A 88 10.26 -1.56 16.90
C ARG A 88 10.11 -0.58 15.73
N ALA A 89 10.84 0.55 15.76
CA ALA A 89 10.83 1.54 14.69
C ALA A 89 11.43 0.98 13.38
N ALA A 90 12.55 0.25 13.47
CA ALA A 90 13.19 -0.36 12.30
C ALA A 90 12.28 -1.41 11.64
N ILE A 91 11.69 -2.32 12.43
CA ILE A 91 10.74 -3.33 11.93
C ILE A 91 9.51 -2.67 11.33
N GLY A 92 8.91 -1.70 12.02
CA GLY A 92 7.73 -0.99 11.52
C GLY A 92 7.98 -0.28 10.19
N THR A 93 9.13 0.38 10.07
CA THR A 93 9.55 1.04 8.82
C THR A 93 9.76 0.02 7.71
N TYR A 94 10.41 -1.11 8.01
CA TYR A 94 10.64 -2.18 7.04
C TYR A 94 9.32 -2.74 6.49
N LEU A 95 8.39 -3.12 7.38
CA LEU A 95 7.10 -3.68 7.00
C LEU A 95 6.27 -2.68 6.18
N LYS A 96 6.24 -1.40 6.58
CA LYS A 96 5.56 -0.36 5.82
C LYS A 96 6.11 -0.24 4.40
N ASN A 97 7.44 -0.13 4.27
CA ASN A 97 8.09 0.02 2.97
C ASN A 97 7.89 -1.23 2.09
N GLN A 98 7.89 -2.42 2.70
CA GLN A 98 7.60 -3.67 1.99
C GLN A 98 6.18 -3.66 1.43
N HIS A 99 5.18 -3.36 2.26
CA HIS A 99 3.79 -3.26 1.83
C HIS A 99 3.60 -2.24 0.70
N GLU A 100 4.24 -1.08 0.81
CA GLU A 100 4.21 -0.05 -0.23
C GLU A 100 4.85 -0.54 -1.54
N SER A 101 6.03 -1.16 -1.46
CA SER A 101 6.72 -1.72 -2.63
C SER A 101 5.92 -2.83 -3.33
N ASP A 102 5.24 -3.67 -2.56
CA ASP A 102 4.37 -4.73 -3.08
C ASP A 102 3.12 -4.14 -3.74
N ALA A 103 2.50 -3.12 -3.11
CA ALA A 103 1.37 -2.41 -3.70
C ALA A 103 1.78 -1.74 -5.03
N ILE A 104 2.92 -1.04 -5.08
CA ILE A 104 3.43 -0.43 -6.32
C ILE A 104 3.64 -1.49 -7.41
N ARG A 105 4.24 -2.64 -7.06
CA ARG A 105 4.51 -3.72 -8.01
C ARG A 105 3.22 -4.31 -8.58
N LEU A 106 2.24 -4.61 -7.72
CA LEU A 106 0.93 -5.10 -8.14
C LEU A 106 0.19 -4.05 -8.98
N GLY A 107 0.17 -2.80 -8.53
CA GLY A 107 -0.48 -1.70 -9.25
C GLY A 107 0.08 -1.48 -10.64
N ARG A 108 1.41 -1.63 -10.80
CA ARG A 108 2.07 -1.60 -12.12
C ARG A 108 1.52 -2.68 -13.04
N GLN A 109 1.50 -3.94 -12.58
CA GLN A 109 1.00 -5.07 -13.38
C GLN A 109 -0.46 -4.88 -13.76
N LEU A 110 -1.29 -4.41 -12.82
CA LEU A 110 -2.70 -4.16 -13.06
C LEU A 110 -2.94 -3.02 -14.06
N LEU A 111 -2.20 -1.92 -13.93
CA LEU A 111 -2.28 -0.79 -14.87
C LEU A 111 -1.80 -1.17 -16.26
N GLU A 112 -0.71 -1.93 -16.38
CA GLU A 112 -0.22 -2.42 -17.67
C GLU A 112 -1.24 -3.31 -18.37
N ARG A 113 -1.92 -4.20 -17.63
CA ARG A 113 -3.02 -5.01 -18.17
C ARG A 113 -4.18 -4.14 -18.65
N ALA A 114 -4.54 -3.12 -17.88
CA ALA A 114 -5.62 -2.21 -18.24
C ALA A 114 -5.30 -1.35 -19.48
N LEU A 115 -4.07 -0.84 -19.59
CA LEU A 115 -3.61 -0.09 -20.77
C LEU A 115 -3.70 -0.94 -22.04
N LYS A 116 -3.26 -2.20 -21.97
CA LYS A 116 -3.37 -3.14 -23.09
C LYS A 116 -4.83 -3.39 -23.48
N ALA A 117 -5.73 -3.52 -22.51
CA ALA A 117 -7.16 -3.75 -22.76
C ALA A 117 -7.85 -2.60 -23.50
N VAL A 118 -7.34 -1.37 -23.36
CA VAL A 118 -7.85 -0.19 -24.09
C VAL A 118 -7.03 0.16 -25.34
N GLY A 119 -6.13 -0.72 -25.77
CA GLY A 119 -5.31 -0.52 -26.97
C GLY A 119 -4.19 0.54 -26.81
N LEU A 120 -3.80 0.86 -25.58
CA LEU A 120 -2.69 1.76 -25.28
C LEU A 120 -1.38 0.99 -25.05
N THR A 121 -0.27 1.67 -25.30
CA THR A 121 1.06 1.13 -25.00
C THR A 121 1.32 1.21 -23.49
N THR A 122 2.06 0.26 -22.94
CA THR A 122 2.49 0.29 -21.53
C THR A 122 3.54 1.36 -21.26
N ARG A 123 4.20 1.86 -22.31
CA ARG A 123 5.25 2.88 -22.24
C ARG A 123 4.66 4.27 -22.49
N LEU A 124 4.02 4.82 -21.46
CA LEU A 124 3.48 6.18 -21.47
C LEU A 124 4.59 7.23 -21.54
N LYS A 125 4.40 8.29 -22.34
CA LYS A 125 5.30 9.45 -22.39
C LYS A 125 5.26 10.22 -21.08
N THR A 126 6.36 10.88 -20.72
CA THR A 126 6.48 11.68 -19.48
C THR A 126 5.35 12.72 -19.36
N GLN A 127 5.03 13.42 -20.46
CA GLN A 127 3.96 14.42 -20.49
C GLN A 127 2.58 13.83 -20.15
N GLN A 128 2.27 12.62 -20.63
CA GLN A 128 0.99 11.95 -20.34
C GLN A 128 0.89 11.57 -18.85
N LYS A 129 2.00 11.13 -18.26
CA LYS A 129 2.05 10.82 -16.81
C LYS A 129 1.82 12.08 -15.98
N VAL A 130 2.52 13.17 -16.28
CA VAL A 130 2.39 14.44 -15.56
C VAL A 130 0.97 15.00 -15.66
N GLN A 131 0.37 14.97 -16.86
CA GLN A 131 -1.00 15.44 -17.05
C GLN A 131 -2.01 14.61 -16.24
N LEU A 132 -1.88 13.28 -16.26
CA LEU A 132 -2.75 12.40 -15.48
C LEU A 132 -2.58 12.61 -13.97
N LEU A 133 -1.34 12.71 -13.50
CA LEU A 133 -1.04 12.98 -12.09
C LEU A 133 -1.67 14.31 -11.63
N GLY A 134 -1.56 15.37 -12.43
CA GLY A 134 -2.22 16.65 -12.18
C GLY A 134 -3.75 16.55 -12.13
N GLN A 135 -4.37 15.75 -13.00
CA GLN A 135 -5.82 15.50 -12.96
C GLN A 135 -6.26 14.72 -11.73
N LEU A 136 -5.41 13.84 -11.21
CA LEU A 136 -5.68 12.98 -10.05
C LEU A 136 -5.27 13.62 -8.72
N GLY A 137 -4.67 14.81 -8.74
CA GLY A 137 -4.15 15.49 -7.54
C GLY A 137 -3.03 14.71 -6.87
N ARG A 138 -2.14 14.09 -7.65
CA ARG A 138 -0.99 13.31 -7.16
C ARG A 138 0.30 13.87 -7.73
N ASP A 139 1.36 13.78 -6.94
CA ASP A 139 2.67 14.31 -7.32
C ASP A 139 3.61 13.22 -7.83
N ASP A 140 3.38 11.96 -7.44
CA ASP A 140 4.24 10.83 -7.78
C ASP A 140 3.52 9.68 -8.48
N TRP A 141 4.21 9.09 -9.47
CA TRP A 141 3.72 7.95 -10.20
C TRP A 141 3.67 6.68 -9.34
N ASN A 142 4.64 6.48 -8.44
CA ASN A 142 4.58 5.30 -7.57
C ASN A 142 3.43 5.40 -6.57
N GLU A 143 3.09 6.60 -6.09
CA GLU A 143 1.89 6.82 -5.28
C GLU A 143 0.60 6.37 -6.00
N LEU A 144 0.44 6.75 -7.27
CA LEU A 144 -0.67 6.25 -8.11
C LEU A 144 -0.65 4.72 -8.24
N LEU A 145 0.52 4.13 -8.47
CA LEU A 145 0.64 2.66 -8.55
C LEU A 145 0.30 1.99 -7.21
N ALA A 146 0.72 2.58 -6.09
CA ALA A 146 0.39 2.09 -4.75
C ALA A 146 -1.13 2.15 -4.49
N ASP A 147 -1.80 3.22 -4.90
CA ASP A 147 -3.26 3.34 -4.84
C ASP A 147 -3.98 2.25 -5.64
N ILE A 148 -3.47 1.94 -6.84
CA ILE A 148 -4.02 0.88 -7.69
C ILE A 148 -3.79 -0.49 -7.04
N GLY A 149 -2.58 -0.78 -6.57
CA GLY A 149 -2.25 -2.05 -5.93
C GLY A 149 -2.98 -2.28 -4.60
N ALA A 150 -3.26 -1.21 -3.86
CA ALA A 150 -4.07 -1.26 -2.65
C ALA A 150 -5.58 -1.27 -2.92
N GLY A 151 -6.02 -1.19 -4.18
CA GLY A 151 -7.44 -1.19 -4.56
C GLY A 151 -8.19 0.10 -4.27
N ARG A 152 -7.49 1.21 -3.96
CA ARG A 152 -8.10 2.55 -3.81
C ARG A 152 -8.52 3.12 -5.16
N ARG A 153 -7.86 2.71 -6.26
CA ARG A 153 -8.18 3.12 -7.63
C ARG A 153 -8.29 1.93 -8.56
N LEU A 154 -9.28 1.95 -9.47
CA LEU A 154 -9.44 0.90 -10.47
C LEU A 154 -8.50 1.12 -11.66
N PRO A 155 -7.66 0.13 -12.03
CA PRO A 155 -6.69 0.26 -13.11
C PRO A 155 -7.32 0.66 -14.46
N MET A 156 -8.50 0.10 -14.76
CA MET A 156 -9.22 0.37 -16.01
C MET A 156 -9.70 1.80 -16.15
N VAL A 157 -10.09 2.46 -15.05
CA VAL A 157 -10.51 3.88 -15.11
C VAL A 157 -9.30 4.76 -15.37
N VAL A 158 -8.19 4.49 -14.68
CA VAL A 158 -6.91 5.19 -14.90
C VAL A 158 -6.45 5.05 -16.36
N ALA A 159 -6.54 3.84 -16.93
CA ALA A 159 -6.18 3.59 -18.33
C ALA A 159 -7.07 4.35 -19.32
N ARG A 160 -8.38 4.48 -19.04
CA ARG A 160 -9.33 5.20 -19.90
C ARG A 160 -9.14 6.72 -19.87
N GLN A 161 -8.73 7.29 -18.74
CA GLN A 161 -8.38 8.72 -18.62
C GLN A 161 -7.16 9.11 -19.47
N LEU A 162 -6.33 8.14 -19.84
CA LEU A 162 -5.19 8.34 -20.75
C LEU A 162 -5.57 8.28 -22.24
N LEU A 163 -6.82 7.93 -22.58
CA LEU A 163 -7.29 7.97 -23.95
C LEU A 163 -7.52 9.43 -24.38
N PRO A 164 -7.12 9.81 -25.61
CA PRO A 164 -7.45 11.14 -26.14
C PRO A 164 -8.97 11.29 -26.27
N GLU A 165 -9.48 12.51 -26.01
CA GLU A 165 -10.89 12.82 -26.16
C GLU A 165 -11.38 12.46 -27.58
N GLY A 166 -12.43 11.65 -27.66
CA GLY A 166 -13.01 11.15 -28.92
C GLY A 166 -12.63 9.71 -29.31
N ARG A 167 -11.63 9.09 -28.65
CA ARG A 167 -11.33 7.66 -28.85
C ARG A 167 -12.15 6.82 -27.87
N ALA A 168 -13.37 6.47 -28.25
CA ALA A 168 -14.08 5.38 -27.59
C ALA A 168 -13.27 4.09 -27.77
N PRO A 169 -13.17 3.22 -26.74
CA PRO A 169 -12.55 1.91 -26.91
C PRO A 169 -13.27 1.18 -28.06
N GLU A 170 -12.52 0.51 -28.93
CA GLU A 170 -13.11 -0.33 -29.97
C GLU A 170 -14.13 -1.26 -29.32
N LYS A 171 -15.36 -1.21 -29.84
CA LYS A 171 -16.54 -1.87 -29.26
C LYS A 171 -16.22 -3.34 -28.94
N SER A 172 -16.31 -3.72 -27.66
CA SER A 172 -16.65 -5.10 -27.33
C SER A 172 -18.13 -5.28 -27.67
N ASP A 173 -18.43 -6.07 -28.69
CA ASP A 173 -19.75 -6.30 -29.32
C ASP A 173 -20.84 -6.93 -28.41
N SER A 174 -20.76 -6.79 -27.08
CA SER A 174 -21.67 -7.48 -26.15
C SER A 174 -22.14 -6.70 -24.93
N ALA A 175 -21.79 -5.42 -24.77
CA ALA A 175 -22.34 -4.62 -23.68
C ALA A 175 -23.51 -3.75 -24.20
N ALA A 176 -24.72 -3.99 -23.67
CA ALA A 176 -25.86 -3.08 -23.81
C ALA A 176 -25.39 -1.63 -23.57
N PRO A 177 -25.95 -0.62 -24.27
CA PRO A 177 -25.51 0.76 -24.15
C PRO A 177 -25.60 1.22 -22.70
N LEU A 178 -24.45 1.23 -22.02
CA LEU A 178 -24.37 1.69 -20.65
C LEU A 178 -24.54 3.21 -20.69
N PRO A 179 -25.36 3.77 -19.79
CA PRO A 179 -25.74 5.17 -19.88
C PRO A 179 -24.64 6.15 -19.43
N ILE A 180 -23.44 5.66 -19.10
CA ILE A 180 -22.35 6.47 -18.52
C ILE A 180 -21.05 6.21 -19.27
N LYS A 181 -20.49 7.28 -19.84
CA LYS A 181 -19.20 7.28 -20.52
C LYS A 181 -18.05 7.13 -19.52
N GLY A 182 -17.06 6.32 -19.87
CA GLY A 182 -15.82 6.17 -19.11
C GLY A 182 -15.81 4.99 -18.13
N VAL A 183 -16.94 4.28 -17.97
CA VAL A 183 -17.09 3.15 -17.03
C VAL A 183 -17.65 1.89 -17.70
N GLU A 184 -17.56 1.79 -19.03
CA GLU A 184 -18.12 0.64 -19.75
C GLU A 184 -17.42 -0.68 -19.37
N GLY A 185 -18.21 -1.74 -19.17
CA GLY A 185 -17.72 -3.05 -18.73
C GLY A 185 -17.46 -3.17 -17.22
N MET A 186 -17.83 -2.17 -16.42
CA MET A 186 -17.74 -2.20 -14.95
C MET A 186 -19.12 -2.37 -14.32
N SER A 187 -19.19 -2.95 -13.12
CA SER A 187 -20.43 -2.96 -12.34
C SER A 187 -20.76 -1.55 -11.87
N ILE A 188 -21.90 -1.04 -12.33
CA ILE A 188 -22.40 0.29 -11.99
C ILE A 188 -23.62 0.13 -11.11
N SER A 189 -23.68 0.92 -10.04
CA SER A 189 -24.87 1.08 -9.22
C SER A 189 -25.14 2.56 -9.00
N TYR A 190 -26.40 2.91 -8.75
CA TYR A 190 -26.80 4.28 -8.51
C TYR A 190 -26.92 4.54 -7.01
N GLY A 191 -26.43 5.69 -6.57
CA GLY A 191 -26.50 6.14 -5.19
C GLY A 191 -27.96 6.22 -4.75
N ARG A 192 -28.35 5.38 -3.78
CA ARG A 192 -29.73 5.34 -3.27
C ARG A 192 -30.16 6.65 -2.62
N CYS A 193 -29.20 7.49 -2.20
CA CYS A 193 -29.45 8.78 -1.56
C CYS A 193 -29.88 9.89 -2.53
N CYS A 194 -29.43 9.87 -3.78
CA CYS A 194 -29.70 10.95 -4.74
C CYS A 194 -30.30 10.49 -6.07
N ARG A 195 -30.30 9.18 -6.36
CA ARG A 195 -30.92 8.56 -7.54
C ARG A 195 -30.72 9.39 -8.81
N PRO A 196 -29.46 9.56 -9.27
CA PRO A 196 -29.16 10.47 -10.37
C PRO A 196 -29.83 9.99 -11.66
N ILE A 197 -30.34 10.95 -12.44
CA ILE A 197 -31.08 10.72 -13.69
C ILE A 197 -30.32 11.25 -14.91
N PRO A 198 -30.62 10.75 -16.13
CA PRO A 198 -30.03 11.26 -17.35
C PRO A 198 -30.15 12.79 -17.46
N GLY A 199 -29.01 13.46 -17.70
CA GLY A 199 -28.91 14.92 -17.73
C GLY A 199 -28.35 15.55 -16.45
N ASP A 200 -28.33 14.83 -15.33
CA ASP A 200 -27.69 15.31 -14.10
C ASP A 200 -26.17 15.45 -14.25
N ARG A 201 -25.59 16.44 -13.58
CA ARG A 201 -24.14 16.42 -13.31
C ARG A 201 -23.87 15.30 -12.31
N ILE A 202 -23.08 14.31 -12.73
CA ILE A 202 -22.82 13.09 -11.96
C ILE A 202 -21.34 12.93 -11.61
N LEU A 203 -21.09 12.24 -10.49
CA LEU A 203 -19.78 11.84 -10.02
C LEU A 203 -19.79 10.35 -9.71
N GLY A 204 -18.68 9.66 -10.02
CA GLY A 204 -18.49 8.26 -9.70
C GLY A 204 -17.69 8.11 -8.40
N LEU A 205 -18.11 7.19 -7.54
CA LEU A 205 -17.39 6.74 -6.35
C LEU A 205 -16.96 5.28 -6.52
N PHE A 206 -15.68 4.98 -6.27
CA PHE A 206 -15.25 3.59 -6.13
C PHE A 206 -15.67 3.02 -4.77
N SER A 207 -16.54 2.00 -4.80
CA SER A 207 -16.88 1.20 -3.61
C SER A 207 -16.28 -0.19 -3.74
N THR A 208 -15.49 -0.60 -2.74
CA THR A 208 -15.07 -1.99 -2.57
C THR A 208 -16.29 -2.90 -2.57
N GLY A 209 -16.26 -3.97 -3.36
CA GLY A 209 -17.33 -4.97 -3.50
C GLY A 209 -18.57 -4.58 -4.33
N ARG A 210 -18.85 -3.28 -4.56
CA ARG A 210 -20.04 -2.81 -5.31
C ARG A 210 -19.72 -2.20 -6.68
N GLY A 211 -18.44 -2.08 -7.03
CA GLY A 211 -18.00 -1.44 -8.26
C GLY A 211 -18.08 0.08 -8.16
N ILE A 212 -18.67 0.71 -9.17
CA ILE A 212 -18.79 2.17 -9.25
C ILE A 212 -20.20 2.58 -8.81
N VAL A 213 -20.27 3.48 -7.82
CA VAL A 213 -21.53 4.06 -7.36
C VAL A 213 -21.65 5.47 -7.92
N ILE A 214 -22.70 5.74 -8.68
CA ILE A 214 -22.92 7.03 -9.35
C ILE A 214 -23.80 7.91 -8.47
N HIS A 215 -23.33 9.11 -8.20
CA HIS A 215 -24.05 10.12 -7.43
C HIS A 215 -24.27 11.39 -8.25
N ASN A 216 -25.31 12.15 -7.89
CA ASN A 216 -25.45 13.53 -8.36
C ASN A 216 -24.36 14.38 -7.68
N ALA A 217 -23.70 15.24 -8.44
CA ALA A 217 -22.62 16.10 -7.96
C ALA A 217 -23.04 17.03 -6.81
N ALA A 218 -24.33 17.37 -6.71
CA ALA A 218 -24.90 18.19 -5.64
C ALA A 218 -25.37 17.38 -4.43
N CYS A 219 -25.15 16.06 -4.38
CA CYS A 219 -25.61 15.22 -3.28
C CYS A 219 -24.88 15.56 -1.96
N PRO A 220 -25.61 15.77 -0.84
CA PRO A 220 -25.00 16.08 0.46
C PRO A 220 -23.94 15.05 0.91
N ASN A 221 -24.20 13.76 0.68
CA ASN A 221 -23.25 12.69 1.00
C ASN A 221 -21.96 12.80 0.19
N VAL A 222 -22.03 13.29 -1.06
CA VAL A 222 -20.84 13.52 -1.89
C VAL A 222 -20.04 14.69 -1.36
N ILE A 223 -20.71 15.76 -0.95
CA ILE A 223 -20.05 16.95 -0.38
C ILE A 223 -19.35 16.61 0.94
N GLU A 224 -19.94 15.72 1.75
CA GLU A 224 -19.39 15.31 3.04
C GLU A 224 -18.30 14.21 2.90
N GLN A 225 -18.54 13.16 2.11
CA GLN A 225 -17.55 12.09 1.87
C GLN A 225 -16.44 12.49 0.91
N GLY A 226 -16.69 13.40 -0.03
CA GLY A 226 -15.68 13.93 -0.94
C GLY A 226 -14.51 14.60 -0.22
N LYS A 227 -14.73 15.07 1.00
CA LYS A 227 -13.67 15.59 1.89
C LYS A 227 -12.84 14.51 2.59
N ARG A 228 -13.31 13.26 2.60
CA ARG A 228 -12.72 12.15 3.38
C ARG A 228 -12.06 11.07 2.52
N THR A 229 -12.42 10.96 1.24
CA THR A 229 -11.94 9.89 0.35
C THR A 229 -11.55 10.43 -1.02
N ASP A 230 -10.37 10.10 -1.52
CA ASP A 230 -9.89 10.50 -2.86
C ASP A 230 -10.43 9.61 -4.01
N ASN A 231 -11.47 8.83 -3.74
CA ASN A 231 -11.99 7.79 -4.64
C ASN A 231 -13.12 8.29 -5.55
N TRP A 232 -13.29 9.60 -5.67
CA TRP A 232 -14.26 10.23 -6.56
C TRP A 232 -13.63 10.57 -7.91
N PHE A 233 -14.42 10.49 -8.97
CA PHE A 233 -13.99 10.88 -10.31
C PHE A 233 -15.16 11.39 -11.15
N SER A 234 -14.84 12.25 -12.12
CA SER A 234 -15.84 12.80 -13.03
C SER A 234 -16.27 11.74 -14.04
N VAL A 235 -17.58 11.67 -14.26
CA VAL A 235 -18.24 10.81 -15.25
C VAL A 235 -19.33 11.61 -15.95
N ALA A 236 -19.73 11.17 -17.15
CA ALA A 236 -20.76 11.85 -17.92
C ALA A 236 -21.76 10.86 -18.50
N TRP A 237 -23.01 11.31 -18.65
CA TRP A 237 -24.04 10.53 -19.35
C TRP A 237 -23.67 10.33 -20.82
N ALA A 238 -24.04 9.18 -21.38
CA ALA A 238 -23.96 8.96 -22.82
C ALA A 238 -25.00 9.83 -23.56
N ALA A 239 -24.69 10.24 -24.79
CA ALA A 239 -25.48 11.24 -25.52
C ALA A 239 -26.89 10.77 -25.90
N ASP A 240 -27.10 9.44 -26.00
CA ASP A 240 -28.34 8.83 -26.49
C ASP A 240 -29.16 8.14 -25.39
N VAL A 241 -28.95 8.50 -24.12
CA VAL A 241 -29.67 7.89 -23.00
C VAL A 241 -31.06 8.51 -22.90
N LYS A 242 -32.08 7.81 -23.37
CA LYS A 242 -33.48 8.11 -23.08
C LYS A 242 -33.89 7.33 -21.82
N GLY A 243 -34.52 8.01 -20.86
CA GLY A 243 -35.16 7.35 -19.74
C GLY A 243 -36.45 6.68 -20.21
N ASP A 244 -36.70 5.46 -19.73
CA ASP A 244 -38.03 4.84 -19.78
C ASP A 244 -38.96 5.46 -18.73
#